data_AF-A0A7S2YK15-F1
#
_entry.id   AF-A0A7S2YK15-F1
#
_cell.length_a   1.000
_cell.length_b   1.000
_cell.length_c   1.000
_cell.angle_alpha   90.00
_cell.angle_beta   90.00
_cell.angle_gamma   90.00
#
_symmetry.space_group_name_H-M   'P 1'
#
loop_
_entity.id
_entity.type
_entity.pdbx_description
1 polymer ?
#
loop_
_entity_poly.entity_id
_entity_poly.type
_entity_poly.pdbx_seq_one_letter_code
_entity_poly.pdbx_strand_id
1 'polypeptide(L)'
;STWPIPKGTEGVWDPRGTTATCTAQGFFLTLSVAVPIYNAFLSLYYLLVINYNYTDTVLRRRVEPMMHVAAFVWAFGTALVSAWMGLINNANLWCWIAPYPA
;
A
#
# COMPACT_ATOMS: atom_id res chain seq x y z
N SER A 1 -7.08 -11.67 -6.61
CA SER A 1 -7.27 -13.13 -6.57
C SER A 1 -8.16 -13.43 -5.39
N THR A 2 -9.22 -14.20 -5.61
CA THR A 2 -10.23 -14.50 -4.60
C THR A 2 -9.83 -15.65 -3.66
N TRP A 3 -8.77 -16.39 -4.00
CA TRP A 3 -8.31 -17.55 -3.24
C TRP A 3 -8.06 -17.28 -1.74
N PRO A 4 -7.47 -16.15 -1.32
CA PRO A 4 -7.22 -15.85 0.10
C PRO A 4 -8.46 -15.42 0.90
N ILE A 5 -9.61 -15.22 0.25
CA ILE A 5 -10.87 -14.82 0.90
C ILE A 5 -11.41 -15.99 1.73
N PRO A 6 -12.04 -15.76 2.90
CA PRO A 6 -12.60 -16.81 3.74
C PRO A 6 -13.60 -17.70 3.00
N LYS A 7 -13.49 -19.02 3.19
CA LYS A 7 -14.48 -20.00 2.69
C LYS A 7 -15.89 -19.62 3.14
N GLY A 8 -16.86 -19.78 2.25
CA GLY A 8 -18.28 -19.49 2.53
C GLY A 8 -18.68 -18.03 2.33
N THR A 9 -17.78 -17.17 1.83
CA THR A 9 -18.14 -15.81 1.41
C THR A 9 -19.04 -15.87 0.18
N GLU A 10 -20.26 -15.35 0.28
CA GLU A 10 -21.23 -15.30 -0.84
C GLU A 10 -20.74 -14.34 -1.94
N GLY A 11 -21.10 -14.61 -3.20
CA GLY A 11 -20.76 -13.74 -4.33
C GLY A 11 -19.29 -13.76 -4.77
N VAL A 12 -18.44 -14.60 -4.16
CA VAL A 12 -17.02 -14.74 -4.49
C VAL A 12 -16.74 -16.06 -5.20
N TRP A 13 -15.97 -16.03 -6.29
CA TRP A 13 -15.57 -17.23 -7.02
C TRP A 13 -14.44 -17.97 -6.31
N ASP A 14 -14.68 -19.23 -5.93
CA ASP A 14 -13.71 -20.16 -5.31
C ASP A 14 -12.93 -19.61 -4.08
N PRO A 15 -13.60 -19.08 -3.04
CA PRO A 15 -12.92 -18.66 -1.82
C PRO A 15 -12.46 -19.90 -1.04
N ARG A 16 -11.14 -20.04 -0.83
CA ARG A 16 -10.53 -21.19 -0.14
C ARG A 16 -9.72 -20.81 1.11
N GLY A 17 -9.61 -19.52 1.41
CA GLY A 17 -8.80 -18.99 2.47
C GLY A 17 -9.49 -18.92 3.83
N THR A 18 -8.86 -18.16 4.73
CA THR A 18 -9.33 -17.80 6.07
C THR A 18 -9.22 -16.27 6.25
N THR A 19 -9.75 -15.75 7.35
CA THR A 19 -9.60 -14.32 7.68
C THR A 19 -8.13 -13.92 7.73
N ALA A 20 -7.26 -14.78 8.26
CA ALA A 20 -5.82 -14.52 8.32
C ALA A 20 -5.16 -14.42 6.93
N THR A 21 -5.53 -15.30 5.98
CA THR A 21 -5.00 -15.22 4.61
C THR A 21 -5.52 -13.99 3.87
N CYS A 22 -6.76 -13.57 4.17
CA CYS A 22 -7.36 -12.36 3.64
C CYS A 22 -6.65 -11.10 4.16
N THR A 23 -6.40 -11.02 5.46
CA THR A 23 -5.60 -9.96 6.08
C THR A 23 -4.19 -9.91 5.49
N ALA A 24 -3.54 -11.06 5.32
CA ALA A 24 -2.21 -11.13 4.72
C ALA A 24 -2.21 -10.63 3.26
N GLN A 25 -3.19 -11.03 2.44
CA GLN A 25 -3.34 -10.52 1.08
C GLN A 25 -3.53 -9.01 1.07
N GLY A 26 -4.48 -8.49 1.85
CA GLY A 26 -4.76 -7.05 1.89
C GLY A 26 -3.59 -6.23 2.43
N PHE A 27 -2.78 -6.78 3.34
CA PHE A 27 -1.57 -6.14 3.84
C PHE A 27 -0.57 -5.88 2.71
N PHE A 28 -0.22 -6.91 1.94
CA PHE A 28 0.72 -6.76 0.82
C PHE A 28 0.15 -5.92 -0.32
N LEU A 29 -1.15 -6.02 -0.57
CA LEU A 29 -1.83 -5.14 -1.52
C LEU A 29 -1.76 -3.68 -1.04
N THR A 30 -1.96 -3.39 0.24
CA THR A 30 -1.85 -2.03 0.78
C THR A 30 -0.42 -1.49 0.66
N LEU A 31 0.60 -2.33 0.85
CA LEU A 31 2.00 -1.94 0.62
C LEU A 31 2.28 -1.48 -0.83
N SER A 32 1.50 -1.97 -1.81
CA SER A 32 1.64 -1.55 -3.21
C SER A 32 1.32 -0.07 -3.44
N VAL A 33 0.65 0.60 -2.49
CA VAL A 33 0.42 2.06 -2.50
C VAL A 33 1.74 2.84 -2.49
N ALA A 34 2.86 2.22 -2.09
CA ALA A 34 4.18 2.83 -2.25
C ALA A 34 4.51 3.20 -3.71
N VAL A 35 4.01 2.43 -4.69
CA VAL A 35 4.32 2.64 -6.12
C VAL A 35 3.87 4.01 -6.62
N PRO A 36 2.58 4.42 -6.51
CA PRO A 36 2.16 5.76 -6.92
C PRO A 36 2.85 6.87 -6.10
N ILE A 37 3.18 6.63 -4.82
CA ILE A 37 3.90 7.60 -3.99
C ILE A 37 5.31 7.85 -4.53
N TYR A 38 6.04 6.79 -4.89
CA TYR A 38 7.35 6.91 -5.51
C TYR A 38 7.28 7.64 -6.85
N ASN A 39 6.25 7.41 -7.67
CA ASN A 39 6.05 8.16 -8.91
C ASN A 39 5.81 9.66 -8.66
N ALA A 40 5.06 10.02 -7.61
CA ALA A 40 4.88 11.41 -7.21
C ALA A 40 6.20 12.04 -6.72
N PHE A 41 6.98 11.31 -5.93
CA PHE A 41 8.31 11.77 -5.50
C PHE A 41 9.31 11.90 -6.64
N LEU A 42 9.24 11.05 -7.66
CA LEU A 42 10.04 11.20 -8.87
C LEU A 42 9.68 12.49 -9.64
N SER A 43 8.39 12.82 -9.70
CA SER A 43 7.96 14.09 -10.30
C SER A 43 8.47 15.30 -9.51
N LEU A 44 8.43 15.22 -8.17
CA LEU A 44 9.01 16.26 -7.29
C LEU A 44 10.53 16.36 -7.46
N TYR A 45 11.23 15.23 -7.60
CA TYR A 45 12.67 15.18 -7.87
C TYR A 45 13.01 15.94 -9.16
N TYR A 46 12.30 15.68 -10.25
CA TYR A 46 12.53 16.40 -11.52
C TYR A 46 12.27 17.90 -11.40
N LEU A 47 11.22 18.30 -10.68
CA LEU A 47 10.93 19.70 -10.42
C LEU A 47 12.06 20.38 -9.63
N LEU A 48 12.59 19.73 -8.60
CA LEU A 48 13.70 20.26 -7.79
C LEU A 48 15.00 20.40 -8.59
N VAL A 49 15.30 19.42 -9.45
CA VAL A 49 16.51 19.45 -10.30
C VAL A 49 16.38 20.50 -11.39
N ILE A 50 15.26 20.53 -12.13
CA ILE A 50 15.12 21.36 -13.33
C ILE A 50 14.78 22.81 -13.00
N ASN A 51 13.80 23.03 -12.11
CA ASN A 51 13.30 24.38 -11.85
C ASN A 51 14.05 25.06 -10.70
N TYR A 52 14.39 24.31 -9.65
CA TYR A 52 15.03 24.85 -8.45
C TYR A 52 16.55 24.67 -8.42
N ASN A 53 17.14 24.04 -9.45
CA ASN A 53 18.60 23.81 -9.58
C ASN A 53 19.22 23.21 -8.31
N TYR A 54 18.53 22.28 -7.65
CA TYR A 54 19.09 21.59 -6.48
C TYR A 54 20.37 20.85 -6.87
N THR A 55 21.40 20.96 -6.04
CA THR A 55 22.68 20.27 -6.26
C THR A 55 22.57 18.78 -5.91
N ASP A 56 23.34 17.95 -6.61
CA ASP A 56 23.41 16.49 -6.40
C ASP A 56 23.69 16.13 -4.93
N THR A 57 24.53 16.93 -4.25
CA THR A 57 24.89 16.71 -2.84
C THR A 57 23.70 16.87 -1.89
N VAL A 58 22.81 17.85 -2.13
CA VAL A 58 21.61 18.07 -1.31
C VAL A 58 20.57 16.98 -1.61
N LEU A 59 20.41 16.66 -2.88
CA LEU A 59 19.46 15.68 -3.36
C LEU A 59 19.74 14.30 -2.76
N ARG A 60 20.99 13.84 -2.86
CA ARG A 60 21.45 12.55 -2.34
C ARG A 60 21.45 12.46 -0.82
N ARG A 61 21.87 13.52 -0.13
CA ARG A 61 22.04 13.49 1.34
C ARG A 61 20.76 13.77 2.13
N ARG A 62 19.79 14.46 1.55
CA ARG A 62 18.56 14.86 2.26
C ARG A 62 17.29 14.43 1.54
N VAL A 63 17.15 14.76 0.26
CA VAL A 63 15.86 14.63 -0.44
C VAL A 63 15.50 13.18 -0.68
N GLU A 64 16.40 12.40 -1.29
CA GLU A 64 16.20 10.97 -1.55
C GLU A 64 15.89 10.17 -0.28
N PRO A 65 16.71 10.22 0.81
CA PRO A 65 16.39 9.46 2.01
C PRO A 65 15.09 9.93 2.67
N MET A 66 14.76 11.22 2.64
CA MET A 66 13.49 11.73 3.16
C MET A 66 12.28 11.21 2.36
N MET A 67 12.38 11.18 1.03
CA MET A 67 11.35 10.61 0.16
C MET A 67 11.16 9.11 0.42
N HIS A 68 12.24 8.34 0.54
CA HIS A 68 12.16 6.91 0.86
C HIS A 68 11.52 6.67 2.22
N VAL A 69 11.94 7.40 3.25
CA VAL A 69 11.35 7.31 4.60
C VAL A 69 9.87 7.66 4.56
N ALA A 70 9.49 8.75 3.89
CA ALA A 70 8.08 9.13 3.76
C ALA A 70 7.24 8.06 3.04
N ALA A 71 7.75 7.48 1.95
CA ALA A 71 7.07 6.42 1.21
C ALA A 71 6.88 5.16 2.07
N PHE A 72 7.93 4.72 2.77
CA PHE A 72 7.86 3.55 3.63
C PHE A 72 6.96 3.78 4.84
N VAL A 73 7.09 4.91 5.54
CA VAL A 73 6.25 5.25 6.68
C VAL A 73 4.78 5.26 6.28
N TRP A 74 4.45 5.83 5.12
CA TRP A 74 3.07 5.83 4.63
C TRP A 74 2.58 4.43 4.27
N ALA A 75 3.32 3.68 3.46
CA ALA A 75 2.90 2.36 2.98
C ALA A 75 2.83 1.34 4.13
N PHE A 76 3.87 1.24 4.97
CA PHE A 76 3.88 0.33 6.12
C PHE A 76 2.92 0.79 7.21
N GLY A 77 2.82 2.10 7.47
CA GLY A 77 1.90 2.64 8.45
C GLY A 77 0.45 2.32 8.10
N THR A 78 0.04 2.59 6.86
CA THR A 78 -1.31 2.27 6.39
C THR A 78 -1.59 0.77 6.40
N ALA A 79 -0.64 -0.07 5.95
CA ALA A 79 -0.80 -1.52 5.95
C ALA A 79 -0.86 -2.12 7.37
N LEU A 80 -0.04 -1.63 8.30
CA LEU A 80 -0.02 -2.12 9.68
C LEU A 80 -1.28 -1.69 10.43
N VAL A 81 -1.69 -0.43 10.29
CA VAL A 81 -2.91 0.10 10.94
C VAL A 81 -4.14 -0.62 10.40
N SER A 82 -4.24 -0.83 9.08
CA SER A 82 -5.39 -1.52 8.49
C SER A 82 -5.49 -2.98 8.92
N ALA A 83 -4.35 -3.68 9.04
CA ALA A 83 -4.30 -5.04 9.56
C ALA A 83 -4.64 -5.10 11.06
N TRP A 84 -4.07 -4.19 11.87
CA TRP A 84 -4.26 -4.17 13.32
C TRP A 84 -5.69 -3.82 13.73
N MET A 85 -6.31 -2.87 13.03
CA MET A 85 -7.70 -2.46 13.29
C MET A 85 -8.75 -3.40 12.67
N GLY A 86 -8.33 -4.46 11.97
CA GLY A 86 -9.26 -5.39 11.31
C GLY A 86 -10.06 -4.74 10.16
N LEU A 87 -9.49 -3.72 9.50
CA LEU A 87 -10.14 -3.00 8.40
C LEU A 87 -10.06 -3.75 7.07
N ILE A 88 -9.24 -4.80 6.98
CA ILE A 88 -9.05 -5.60 5.77
C ILE A 88 -10.15 -6.66 5.70
N ASN A 89 -11.05 -6.50 4.73
CA ASN A 89 -12.19 -7.37 4.48
C ASN A 89 -12.29 -7.73 3.00
N ASN A 90 -13.23 -8.62 2.66
CA ASN A 90 -13.53 -8.96 1.27
C ASN A 90 -14.01 -7.72 0.50
N ALA A 91 -13.38 -7.43 -0.65
CA ALA A 91 -13.81 -6.39 -1.60
C ALA A 91 -14.21 -7.01 -2.95
N ASN A 92 -14.92 -8.15 -2.91
CA ASN A 92 -15.37 -9.00 -4.04
C ASN A 92 -14.26 -9.73 -4.81
N LEU A 93 -13.19 -9.04 -5.20
CA LEU A 93 -12.13 -9.59 -6.09
C LEU A 93 -10.82 -9.93 -5.35
N TRP A 94 -10.59 -9.26 -4.23
CA TRP A 94 -9.45 -9.41 -3.34
C TRP A 94 -9.80 -8.84 -1.97
N CYS A 95 -8.93 -9.05 -0.99
CA CYS A 95 -9.04 -8.45 0.33
C CYS A 95 -8.43 -7.05 0.34
N TRP A 96 -9.19 -6.07 0.82
CA TRP A 96 -8.78 -4.66 0.89
C TRP A 96 -9.45 -3.96 2.08
N ILE A 97 -9.13 -2.68 2.29
CA ILE A 97 -9.80 -1.82 3.25
C ILE A 97 -11.27 -1.66 2.84
N ALA A 98 -12.18 -2.33 3.55
CA ALA A 98 -13.60 -2.39 3.25
C ALA A 98 -14.42 -2.56 4.55
N PRO A 99 -15.68 -2.08 4.59
CA PRO A 99 -16.55 -2.27 5.75
C PRO A 99 -16.89 -3.75 5.97
N TYR A 100 -17.23 -4.10 7.22
CA TYR A 100 -17.73 -5.42 7.60
C TYR A 100 -19.19 -5.30 8.10
N PRO A 101 -20.11 -6.22 7.74
CA PRO A 101 -19.95 -7.29 6.75
C PRO A 101 -19.94 -6.73 5.33
N ALA A 102 -19.14 -7.36 4.46
CA ALA A 102 -19.07 -7.04 3.04
C ALA A 102 -20.01 -7.94 2.24
#